data_AF-A0A7S1WM73-F1
#
_entry.id   AF-A0A7S1WM73-F1
#
_cell.length_a   1.000
_cell.length_b   1.000
_cell.length_c   1.000
_cell.angle_alpha   90.00
_cell.angle_beta   90.00
_cell.angle_gamma   90.00
#
_symmetry.space_group_name_H-M   'P 1'
#
loop_
_entity.id
_entity.type
_entity.pdbx_description
1 polymer ?
#
loop_
_entity_poly.entity_id
_entity_poly.type
_entity_poly.pdbx_seq_one_letter_code
_entity_poly.pdbx_strand_id
1 'polypeptide(L)'
;IDGVHYPGFIHQDAIRRLQRSFMPRSGDVFIVSHFPMRGMQRLLVSLIEGRENPWEEGLIDKPHFIEGGASRRGVDNFLTHIASWSGRRVFKTHAFPQLFPCRRPIEHDGKGIPPKIVVLVADPRYAFSLAWEVMCQFGRGYMDVPDYLVAVLEHGLYLWGDYFAHARAWAHEALENPTTVRLFSAEKFASHDPVEVKAACSEVARFLEMPSPDEAIERLVSATFTRPADAAEALAKDCLQPHEAMNGGPLIELVGPRLEAFQEGLMQVSDQVLDKFRMLLGNWAESSHPCLARLAEVVRRGGGSLMPARLSRPLKGESAHVAGECRPCVFHLRGICKNTASMCAYCHAEGHARTKRASRAKRVARRSRVYT
;
A
#
# COMPACT_ATOMS: atom_id res chain seq x y z
N ILE A 1 -22.98 -6.29 -6.70
CA ILE A 1 -23.76 -5.64 -5.63
C ILE A 1 -23.94 -4.19 -6.04
N ASP A 2 -25.16 -3.80 -6.43
CA ASP A 2 -25.49 -2.46 -6.91
C ASP A 2 -24.50 -1.93 -8.00
N GLY A 3 -24.25 -2.77 -9.01
CA GLY A 3 -23.31 -2.48 -10.11
C GLY A 3 -21.82 -2.71 -9.81
N VAL A 4 -21.44 -2.96 -8.55
CA VAL A 4 -20.04 -3.24 -8.16
C VAL A 4 -19.79 -4.75 -8.15
N HIS A 5 -18.74 -5.19 -8.85
CA HIS A 5 -18.31 -6.60 -8.82
C HIS A 5 -17.55 -6.90 -7.52
N TYR A 6 -17.91 -8.00 -6.87
CA TYR A 6 -17.22 -8.51 -5.68
C TYR A 6 -16.80 -9.97 -5.91
N PRO A 7 -15.76 -10.46 -5.21
CA PRO A 7 -15.40 -11.86 -5.24
C PRO A 7 -16.54 -12.72 -4.67
N GLY A 8 -16.71 -13.94 -5.18
CA GLY A 8 -17.85 -14.80 -4.82
C GLY A 8 -17.97 -15.17 -3.34
N PHE A 9 -16.89 -15.03 -2.56
CA PHE A 9 -16.91 -15.25 -1.10
C PHE A 9 -17.47 -14.05 -0.31
N ILE A 10 -17.76 -12.92 -0.96
CA ILE A 10 -18.41 -11.76 -0.36
C ILE A 10 -19.90 -11.80 -0.70
N HIS A 11 -20.74 -11.94 0.32
CA HIS A 11 -22.17 -12.12 0.12
C HIS A 11 -22.92 -10.79 0.14
N GLN A 12 -23.84 -10.61 -0.80
CA GLN A 12 -24.61 -9.37 -0.97
C GLN A 12 -25.53 -9.05 0.21
N ASP A 13 -26.17 -10.07 0.77
CA ASP A 13 -27.01 -9.98 1.95
C ASP A 13 -26.21 -9.55 3.18
N ALA A 14 -24.96 -10.04 3.32
CA ALA A 14 -24.06 -9.64 4.40
C ALA A 14 -23.73 -8.15 4.32
N ILE A 15 -23.37 -7.62 3.14
CA ILE A 15 -23.12 -6.18 2.95
C ILE A 15 -24.38 -5.36 3.27
N ARG A 16 -25.53 -5.72 2.71
CA ARG A 16 -26.79 -4.98 2.96
C ARG A 16 -27.23 -5.01 4.41
N ARG A 17 -26.91 -6.10 5.14
CA ARG A 17 -27.20 -6.20 6.56
C ARG A 17 -26.20 -5.42 7.40
N LEU A 18 -24.91 -5.42 7.06
CA LEU A 18 -23.92 -4.52 7.67
C LEU A 18 -24.34 -3.06 7.55
N GLN A 19 -24.76 -2.59 6.37
CA GLN A 19 -25.24 -1.22 6.16
C GLN A 19 -26.44 -0.81 7.03
N ARG A 20 -27.19 -1.78 7.57
CA ARG A 20 -28.35 -1.55 8.43
C ARG A 20 -28.04 -1.73 9.91
N SER A 21 -27.07 -2.58 10.24
CA SER A 21 -26.84 -3.07 11.61
C SER A 21 -25.49 -2.67 12.19
N PHE A 22 -24.53 -2.25 11.36
CA PHE A 22 -23.23 -1.80 11.84
C PHE A 22 -23.38 -0.44 12.52
N MET A 23 -23.06 -0.38 13.81
CA MET A 23 -23.02 0.86 14.58
C MET A 23 -21.56 1.25 14.85
N PRO A 24 -21.05 2.31 14.20
CA PRO A 24 -19.72 2.78 14.47
C PRO A 24 -19.64 3.37 15.89
N ARG A 25 -18.48 3.24 16.53
CA ARG A 25 -18.17 3.80 17.84
C ARG A 25 -17.20 4.96 17.69
N SER A 26 -17.24 5.89 18.63
CA SER A 26 -16.25 6.95 18.74
C SER A 26 -14.84 6.36 18.78
N GLY A 27 -13.96 6.89 17.92
CA GLY A 27 -12.59 6.42 17.73
C GLY A 27 -12.43 5.30 16.70
N ASP A 28 -13.49 4.67 16.20
CA ASP A 28 -13.37 3.66 15.15
C ASP A 28 -12.62 4.21 13.93
N VAL A 29 -11.74 3.40 13.35
CA VAL A 29 -10.99 3.75 12.15
C VAL A 29 -11.28 2.76 11.03
N PHE A 30 -11.60 3.27 9.86
CA PHE A 30 -11.78 2.49 8.64
C PHE A 30 -10.64 2.79 7.68
N ILE A 31 -9.86 1.76 7.35
CA ILE A 31 -8.88 1.78 6.29
C ILE A 31 -9.58 1.34 5.00
N VAL A 32 -9.70 2.25 4.06
CA VAL A 32 -10.31 1.99 2.76
C VAL A 32 -9.21 1.89 1.72
N SER A 33 -9.26 0.87 0.88
CA SER A 33 -8.34 0.71 -0.25
C SER A 33 -9.06 -0.05 -1.35
N HIS A 34 -8.64 0.07 -2.60
CA HIS A 34 -9.19 -0.74 -3.70
C HIS A 34 -8.25 -1.88 -4.13
N PHE A 35 -7.05 -1.93 -3.54
CA PHE A 35 -6.05 -2.94 -3.84
C PHE A 35 -5.75 -3.72 -2.56
N PRO A 36 -5.30 -4.98 -2.68
CA PRO A 36 -4.93 -5.75 -1.51
C PRO A 36 -3.72 -5.11 -0.82
N MET A 37 -3.79 -5.02 0.51
CA MET A 37 -2.70 -4.53 1.35
C MET A 37 -2.34 -5.61 2.35
N ARG A 38 -1.06 -5.73 2.67
CA ARG A 38 -0.51 -6.73 3.58
C ARG A 38 0.39 -6.06 4.60
N GLY A 39 1.61 -5.74 4.20
CA GLY A 39 2.60 -5.05 5.02
C GLY A 39 2.11 -3.69 5.48
N MET A 40 1.56 -2.92 4.56
CA MET A 40 0.92 -1.65 4.85
C MET A 40 -0.28 -1.80 5.80
N GLN A 41 -1.06 -2.88 5.67
CA GLN A 41 -2.15 -3.15 6.61
C GLN A 41 -1.61 -3.40 8.03
N ARG A 42 -0.55 -4.20 8.18
CA ARG A 42 0.10 -4.46 9.48
C ARG A 42 0.68 -3.19 10.10
N LEU A 43 1.35 -2.35 9.30
CA LEU A 43 1.85 -1.05 9.74
C LEU A 43 0.72 -0.16 10.28
N LEU A 44 -0.37 -0.02 9.51
CA LEU A 44 -1.49 0.85 9.88
C LEU A 44 -2.28 0.29 11.06
N VAL A 45 -2.54 -1.02 11.12
CA VAL A 45 -3.19 -1.64 12.29
C VAL A 45 -2.33 -1.44 13.54
N SER A 46 -1.01 -1.61 13.46
CA SER A 46 -0.12 -1.37 14.59
C SER A 46 -0.15 0.09 15.04
N LEU A 47 -0.07 1.03 14.09
CA LEU A 47 -0.18 2.46 14.39
C LEU A 47 -1.49 2.78 15.11
N ILE A 48 -2.62 2.31 14.58
CA ILE A 48 -3.94 2.72 15.06
C ILE A 48 -4.33 2.02 16.36
N GLU A 49 -3.98 0.73 16.52
CA GLU A 49 -4.20 -0.01 17.77
C GLU A 49 -3.16 0.31 18.86
N GLY A 50 -2.12 1.09 18.53
CA GLY A 50 -1.06 1.47 19.47
C GLY A 50 -0.10 0.33 19.79
N ARG A 51 0.15 -0.58 18.83
CA ARG A 51 1.12 -1.67 18.95
C ARG A 51 2.48 -1.22 18.46
N GLU A 52 3.52 -1.66 19.16
CA GLU A 52 4.89 -1.23 18.89
C GLU A 52 5.57 -2.00 17.77
N ASN A 53 5.11 -3.23 17.49
CA ASN A 53 5.78 -4.14 16.57
C ASN A 53 4.83 -4.62 15.47
N PRO A 54 5.05 -4.25 14.20
CA PRO A 54 4.20 -4.67 13.10
C PRO A 54 4.48 -6.11 12.65
N TRP A 55 5.45 -6.79 13.25
CA TRP A 55 5.74 -8.21 13.05
C TRP A 55 5.11 -9.12 14.11
N GLU A 56 4.36 -8.56 15.07
CA GLU A 56 3.70 -9.35 16.13
C GLU A 56 2.81 -10.46 15.53
N GLU A 57 2.93 -11.66 16.07
CA GLU A 57 2.06 -12.77 15.69
C GLU A 57 0.59 -12.41 15.91
N GLY A 58 -0.25 -12.77 14.94
CA GLY A 58 -1.69 -12.58 15.05
C GLY A 58 -2.17 -11.13 15.05
N LEU A 59 -1.29 -10.19 14.69
CA LEU A 59 -1.61 -8.78 14.55
C LEU A 59 -2.87 -8.52 13.70
N ILE A 60 -3.07 -9.33 12.65
CA ILE A 60 -4.22 -9.24 11.75
C ILE A 60 -5.14 -10.48 11.81
N ASP A 61 -5.10 -11.24 12.92
CA ASP A 61 -6.00 -12.39 13.15
C ASP A 61 -7.45 -11.97 13.36
N LYS A 62 -7.65 -10.76 13.88
CA LYS A 62 -8.98 -10.15 13.98
C LYS A 62 -9.57 -10.02 12.57
N PRO A 63 -10.88 -10.21 12.37
CA PRO A 63 -11.54 -9.99 11.09
C PRO A 63 -11.63 -8.50 10.73
N HIS A 64 -10.48 -7.84 10.54
CA HIS A 64 -10.39 -6.44 10.16
C HIS A 64 -11.10 -6.19 8.82
N PHE A 65 -11.01 -7.13 7.87
CA PHE A 65 -11.74 -7.02 6.60
C PHE A 65 -13.24 -7.25 6.82
N ILE A 66 -14.02 -6.17 6.88
CA ILE A 66 -15.42 -6.19 7.32
C ILE A 66 -16.27 -7.12 6.45
N GLU A 67 -16.23 -6.93 5.13
CA GLU A 67 -17.10 -7.64 4.20
C GLU A 67 -16.78 -9.14 4.21
N GLY A 68 -15.49 -9.50 4.20
CA GLY A 68 -15.04 -10.88 4.28
C GLY A 68 -15.33 -11.52 5.64
N GLY A 69 -15.13 -10.76 6.72
CA GLY A 69 -15.40 -11.16 8.09
C GLY A 69 -16.87 -11.52 8.30
N ALA A 70 -17.76 -10.63 7.89
CA ALA A 70 -19.21 -10.79 8.00
C ALA A 70 -19.76 -11.87 7.06
N SER A 71 -19.29 -11.94 5.81
CA SER A 71 -19.74 -12.96 4.85
C SER A 71 -19.36 -14.38 5.32
N ARG A 72 -18.15 -14.55 5.86
CA ARG A 72 -17.64 -15.85 6.33
C ARG A 72 -18.27 -16.31 7.63
N ARG A 73 -18.56 -15.41 8.57
CA ARG A 73 -19.01 -15.76 9.95
C ARG A 73 -20.51 -15.61 10.17
N GLY A 74 -21.20 -14.95 9.23
CA GLY A 74 -22.52 -14.38 9.47
C GLY A 74 -22.42 -13.02 10.18
N VAL A 75 -23.31 -12.11 9.80
CA VAL A 75 -23.26 -10.71 10.26
C VAL A 75 -23.43 -10.59 11.76
N ASP A 76 -24.36 -11.33 12.38
CA ASP A 76 -24.61 -11.23 13.83
C ASP A 76 -23.41 -11.69 14.66
N ASN A 77 -22.80 -12.81 14.27
CA ASN A 77 -21.60 -13.33 14.92
C ASN A 77 -20.42 -12.35 14.74
N PHE A 78 -20.28 -11.78 13.54
CA PHE A 78 -19.26 -10.77 13.28
C PHE A 78 -19.48 -9.51 14.15
N LEU A 79 -20.70 -8.98 14.21
CA LEU A 79 -21.05 -7.80 15.01
C LEU A 79 -20.81 -8.07 16.51
N THR A 80 -21.21 -9.24 17.01
CA THR A 80 -20.95 -9.68 18.39
C THR A 80 -19.45 -9.74 18.68
N HIS A 81 -18.67 -10.30 17.75
CA HIS A 81 -17.22 -10.42 17.89
C HIS A 81 -16.52 -9.05 17.90
N ILE A 82 -16.83 -8.15 16.97
CA ILE A 82 -16.21 -6.80 16.96
C ILE A 82 -16.70 -5.92 18.11
N ALA A 83 -17.83 -6.28 18.74
CA ALA A 83 -18.32 -5.58 19.90
C ALA A 83 -17.45 -5.83 21.14
N SER A 84 -16.81 -7.01 21.21
CA SER A 84 -15.91 -7.41 22.31
C SER A 84 -14.48 -6.88 22.16
N TRP A 85 -14.15 -6.21 21.04
CA TRP A 85 -12.83 -5.63 20.87
C TRP A 85 -12.61 -4.46 21.84
N SER A 86 -11.48 -4.49 22.52
CA SER A 86 -11.01 -3.41 23.39
C SER A 86 -10.22 -2.36 22.61
N GLY A 87 -10.17 -1.14 23.15
CA GLY A 87 -9.40 -0.05 22.57
C GLY A 87 -9.98 0.49 21.26
N ARG A 88 -9.12 1.15 20.47
CA ARG A 88 -9.50 1.72 19.18
C ARG A 88 -9.68 0.61 18.15
N ARG A 89 -10.89 0.46 17.60
CA ARG A 89 -11.17 -0.58 16.60
C ARG A 89 -10.70 -0.14 15.22
N VAL A 90 -10.08 -1.06 14.50
CA VAL A 90 -9.59 -0.84 13.14
C VAL A 90 -10.28 -1.79 12.20
N PHE A 91 -10.82 -1.25 11.13
CA PHE A 91 -11.49 -2.01 10.10
C PHE A 91 -10.83 -1.75 8.74
N LYS A 92 -10.91 -2.72 7.85
CA LYS A 92 -10.53 -2.61 6.45
C LYS A 92 -11.76 -2.87 5.60
N THR A 93 -11.92 -2.11 4.53
CA THR A 93 -12.98 -2.34 3.53
C THR A 93 -12.47 -2.00 2.14
N HIS A 94 -13.07 -2.65 1.14
CA HIS A 94 -12.89 -2.34 -0.28
C HIS A 94 -14.11 -1.62 -0.87
N ALA A 95 -15.12 -1.33 -0.05
CA ALA A 95 -16.37 -0.74 -0.50
C ALA A 95 -16.21 0.65 -1.10
N PHE A 96 -17.05 0.92 -2.10
CA PHE A 96 -17.39 2.28 -2.51
C PHE A 96 -18.16 2.99 -1.39
N PRO A 97 -18.22 4.34 -1.38
CA PRO A 97 -18.99 5.09 -0.37
C PRO A 97 -20.45 4.62 -0.24
N GLN A 98 -21.16 4.36 -1.35
CA GLN A 98 -22.56 3.89 -1.31
C GLN A 98 -22.75 2.47 -0.78
N LEU A 99 -21.67 1.68 -0.73
CA LEU A 99 -21.65 0.32 -0.16
C LEU A 99 -20.95 0.27 1.21
N PHE A 100 -20.54 1.43 1.73
CA PHE A 100 -19.82 1.51 2.99
C PHE A 100 -20.70 1.00 4.15
N PRO A 101 -20.14 0.27 5.14
CA PRO A 101 -20.92 -0.35 6.22
C PRO A 101 -21.73 0.61 7.08
N CYS A 102 -21.38 1.90 7.09
CA CYS A 102 -22.09 2.93 7.83
C CYS A 102 -22.88 3.82 6.87
N ARG A 103 -24.12 4.18 7.24
CA ARG A 103 -24.85 5.24 6.53
C ARG A 103 -24.18 6.59 6.75
N ARG A 104 -24.27 7.45 5.74
CA ARG A 104 -23.85 8.85 5.80
C ARG A 104 -25.04 9.76 6.11
N PRO A 105 -24.84 10.86 6.88
CA PRO A 105 -23.65 11.17 7.68
C PRO A 105 -23.46 10.11 8.78
N ILE A 106 -22.21 9.88 9.20
CA ILE A 106 -21.95 8.94 10.30
C ILE A 106 -22.50 9.57 11.58
N GLU A 107 -23.57 9.00 12.11
CA GLU A 107 -24.10 9.41 13.40
C GLU A 107 -23.04 9.18 14.48
N HIS A 108 -22.77 10.23 15.25
CA HIS A 108 -21.83 10.22 16.36
C HIS A 108 -22.58 10.78 17.56
N ASP A 109 -22.43 10.13 18.72
CA ASP A 109 -23.10 10.48 19.97
C ASP A 109 -22.63 11.83 20.57
N GLY A 110 -21.74 12.53 19.87
CA GLY A 110 -21.12 13.78 20.31
C GLY A 110 -20.00 13.59 21.32
N LYS A 111 -19.67 12.35 21.72
CA LYS A 111 -18.66 12.06 22.74
C LYS A 111 -17.41 11.44 22.12
N GLY A 112 -16.27 12.08 22.35
CA GLY A 112 -14.98 11.59 21.88
C GLY A 112 -14.71 11.93 20.41
N ILE A 113 -13.75 11.20 19.82
CA ILE A 113 -13.31 11.43 18.45
C ILE A 113 -14.30 10.72 17.51
N PRO A 114 -14.88 11.40 16.50
CA PRO A 114 -15.77 10.75 15.56
C PRO A 114 -15.04 9.67 14.76
N PRO A 115 -15.75 8.62 14.27
CA PRO A 115 -15.15 7.63 13.40
C PRO A 115 -14.40 8.28 12.23
N LYS A 116 -13.19 7.79 11.95
CA LYS A 116 -12.31 8.33 10.90
C LYS A 116 -12.14 7.31 9.77
N ILE A 117 -12.02 7.81 8.55
CA ILE A 117 -11.85 7.01 7.34
C ILE A 117 -10.55 7.43 6.67
N VAL A 118 -9.58 6.50 6.69
CA VAL A 118 -8.28 6.60 6.04
C VAL A 118 -8.41 5.93 4.68
N VAL A 119 -8.53 6.73 3.62
CA VAL A 119 -8.61 6.21 2.25
C VAL A 119 -7.23 6.18 1.63
N LEU A 120 -6.78 5.01 1.22
CA LEU A 120 -5.51 4.78 0.56
C LEU A 120 -5.74 4.67 -0.94
N VAL A 121 -5.14 5.61 -1.66
CA VAL A 121 -5.10 5.65 -3.12
C VAL A 121 -3.65 5.55 -3.57
N ALA A 122 -3.42 4.83 -4.65
CA ALA A 122 -2.11 4.56 -5.19
C ALA A 122 -2.07 4.77 -6.71
N ASP A 123 -0.88 4.80 -7.26
CA ASP A 123 -0.57 4.70 -8.67
C ASP A 123 -1.34 3.49 -9.22
N PRO A 124 -2.20 3.67 -10.23
CA PRO A 124 -3.03 2.60 -10.75
C PRO A 124 -2.21 1.44 -11.29
N ARG A 125 -0.98 1.67 -11.75
CA ARG A 125 -0.08 0.61 -12.17
C ARG A 125 0.28 -0.29 -10.99
N TYR A 126 0.63 0.31 -9.86
CA TYR A 126 0.95 -0.42 -8.63
C TYR A 126 -0.28 -1.15 -8.06
N ALA A 127 -1.43 -0.47 -7.99
CA ALA A 127 -2.67 -1.07 -7.50
C ALA A 127 -3.11 -2.26 -8.37
N PHE A 128 -3.01 -2.14 -9.69
CA PHE A 128 -3.35 -3.22 -10.62
C PHE A 128 -2.36 -4.38 -10.56
N SER A 129 -1.05 -4.15 -10.42
CA SER A 129 -0.08 -5.24 -10.22
C SER A 129 -0.38 -6.03 -8.95
N LEU A 130 -0.72 -5.36 -7.84
CA LEU A 130 -1.11 -6.05 -6.60
C LEU A 130 -2.39 -6.87 -6.76
N ALA A 131 -3.38 -6.34 -7.49
CA ALA A 131 -4.62 -7.06 -7.77
C ALA A 131 -4.36 -8.29 -8.67
N TRP A 132 -3.53 -8.16 -9.70
CA TRP A 132 -3.10 -9.26 -10.57
C TRP A 132 -2.42 -10.38 -9.78
N GLU A 133 -1.43 -10.04 -8.94
CA GLU A 133 -0.75 -11.00 -8.07
C GLU A 133 -1.73 -11.81 -7.22
N VAL A 134 -2.72 -11.13 -6.64
CA VAL A 134 -3.76 -11.79 -5.85
C VAL A 134 -4.67 -12.68 -6.69
N MET A 135 -5.00 -12.29 -7.92
CA MET A 135 -5.77 -13.17 -8.81
C MET A 135 -5.01 -14.42 -9.21
N CYS A 136 -3.72 -14.30 -9.52
CA CYS A 136 -2.84 -15.43 -9.80
C CYS A 136 -2.81 -16.42 -8.62
N GLN A 137 -2.80 -15.92 -7.38
CA GLN A 137 -2.84 -16.74 -6.18
C GLN A 137 -4.16 -17.50 -5.99
N PHE A 138 -5.28 -17.01 -6.50
CA PHE A 138 -6.56 -17.70 -6.42
C PHE A 138 -6.72 -18.85 -7.44
N GLY A 139 -5.67 -19.18 -8.20
CA GLY A 139 -5.67 -20.32 -9.11
C GLY A 139 -6.64 -20.18 -10.29
N ARG A 140 -7.05 -18.95 -10.62
CA ARG A 140 -8.01 -18.65 -11.72
C ARG A 140 -7.37 -18.67 -13.11
N GLY A 141 -6.45 -19.62 -13.35
CA GLY A 141 -5.64 -19.67 -14.55
C GLY A 141 -4.48 -18.68 -14.50
N TYR A 142 -3.37 -19.05 -15.16
CA TYR A 142 -2.26 -18.13 -15.37
C TYR A 142 -2.70 -17.12 -16.43
N MET A 143 -2.85 -15.86 -16.02
CA MET A 143 -3.08 -14.73 -16.92
C MET A 143 -1.82 -13.89 -16.87
N ASP A 144 -1.19 -13.64 -18.01
CA ASP A 144 -0.06 -12.73 -18.05
C ASP A 144 -0.51 -11.28 -17.81
N VAL A 145 0.45 -10.37 -17.63
CA VAL A 145 0.14 -8.96 -17.34
C VAL A 145 -0.64 -8.33 -18.51
N PRO A 146 -0.22 -8.44 -19.79
CA PRO A 146 -0.99 -7.90 -20.92
C PRO A 146 -2.47 -8.33 -20.95
N ASP A 147 -2.75 -9.63 -20.85
CA ASP A 147 -4.12 -10.16 -20.87
C ASP A 147 -4.95 -9.63 -19.69
N TYR A 148 -4.31 -9.50 -18.53
CA TYR A 148 -4.93 -8.90 -17.36
C TYR A 148 -5.29 -7.43 -17.57
N LEU A 149 -4.42 -6.65 -18.21
CA LEU A 149 -4.69 -5.26 -18.52
C LEU A 149 -5.87 -5.11 -19.48
N VAL A 150 -5.95 -5.95 -20.52
CA VAL A 150 -7.11 -6.00 -21.43
C VAL A 150 -8.39 -6.30 -20.62
N ALA A 151 -8.37 -7.36 -19.81
CA ALA A 151 -9.53 -7.76 -19.02
C ALA A 151 -10.01 -6.65 -18.06
N VAL A 152 -9.10 -5.94 -17.41
CA VAL A 152 -9.44 -4.87 -16.47
C VAL A 152 -9.90 -3.61 -17.18
N LEU A 153 -9.14 -3.13 -18.17
CA LEU A 153 -9.36 -1.81 -18.76
C LEU A 153 -10.44 -1.81 -19.84
N GLU A 154 -10.56 -2.90 -20.59
CA GLU A 154 -11.55 -3.02 -21.67
C GLU A 154 -12.82 -3.72 -21.20
N HIS A 155 -12.69 -4.82 -20.46
CA HIS A 155 -13.84 -5.62 -20.04
C HIS A 155 -14.32 -5.32 -18.61
N GLY A 156 -13.65 -4.42 -17.89
CA GLY A 156 -14.05 -4.01 -16.55
C GLY A 156 -13.95 -5.13 -15.50
N LEU A 157 -13.04 -6.08 -15.67
CA LEU A 157 -12.83 -7.20 -14.75
C LEU A 157 -12.08 -6.77 -13.48
N TYR A 158 -12.73 -5.97 -12.64
CA TYR A 158 -12.15 -5.50 -11.40
C TYR A 158 -12.53 -6.38 -10.20
N LEU A 159 -11.59 -6.61 -9.28
CA LEU A 159 -11.82 -7.40 -8.05
C LEU A 159 -12.82 -6.76 -7.07
N TRP A 160 -13.01 -5.44 -7.11
CA TRP A 160 -13.94 -4.69 -6.23
C TRP A 160 -14.65 -3.52 -6.92
N GLY A 161 -14.85 -3.61 -8.25
CA GLY A 161 -15.39 -2.53 -9.08
C GLY A 161 -14.33 -1.61 -9.70
N ASP A 162 -14.75 -0.59 -10.45
CA ASP A 162 -13.81 0.27 -11.18
C ASP A 162 -12.92 1.07 -10.20
N TYR A 163 -11.60 0.85 -10.28
CA TYR A 163 -10.64 1.50 -9.37
C TYR A 163 -10.65 3.03 -9.50
N PHE A 164 -10.73 3.54 -10.72
CA PHE A 164 -10.71 4.98 -10.96
C PHE A 164 -11.98 5.64 -10.43
N ALA A 165 -13.13 5.00 -10.63
CA ALA A 165 -14.41 5.43 -10.06
C ALA A 165 -14.40 5.35 -8.53
N HIS A 166 -13.85 4.28 -7.95
CA HIS A 166 -13.74 4.11 -6.50
C HIS A 166 -12.94 5.24 -5.85
N ALA A 167 -11.74 5.51 -6.38
CA ALA A 167 -10.87 6.57 -5.89
C ALA A 167 -11.54 7.96 -6.00
N ARG A 168 -12.23 8.24 -7.12
CA ARG A 168 -12.96 9.50 -7.32
C ARG A 168 -14.13 9.67 -6.35
N ALA A 169 -14.90 8.60 -6.13
CA ALA A 169 -16.02 8.62 -5.19
C ALA A 169 -15.54 8.95 -3.77
N TRP A 170 -14.45 8.31 -3.32
CA TRP A 170 -13.86 8.63 -2.02
C TRP A 170 -13.18 10.01 -1.96
N ALA A 171 -12.58 10.47 -3.06
CA ALA A 171 -12.02 11.81 -3.15
C ALA A 171 -13.10 12.88 -2.97
N HIS A 172 -14.29 12.66 -3.54
CA HIS A 172 -15.44 13.53 -3.33
C HIS A 172 -15.88 13.51 -1.86
N GLU A 173 -16.02 12.33 -1.26
CA GLU A 173 -16.34 12.19 0.18
C GLU A 173 -15.34 12.92 1.08
N ALA A 174 -14.05 12.92 0.75
CA ALA A 174 -13.02 13.64 1.50
C ALA A 174 -13.08 15.16 1.35
N LEU A 175 -13.58 15.66 0.22
CA LEU A 175 -13.81 17.10 0.05
C LEU A 175 -15.03 17.56 0.83
N GLU A 176 -16.09 16.75 0.87
CA GLU A 176 -17.32 17.06 1.59
C GLU A 176 -17.17 16.87 3.11
N ASN A 177 -16.37 15.88 3.53
CA ASN A 177 -16.23 15.47 4.93
C ASN A 177 -14.76 15.42 5.39
N PRO A 178 -13.96 16.49 5.23
CA PRO A 178 -12.50 16.45 5.41
C PRO A 178 -12.05 16.14 6.85
N THR A 179 -12.93 16.32 7.83
CA THR A 179 -12.65 16.01 9.24
C THR A 179 -12.78 14.53 9.57
N THR A 180 -13.56 13.76 8.79
CA THR A 180 -13.81 12.33 9.02
C THR A 180 -13.32 11.44 7.89
N VAL A 181 -12.97 12.00 6.73
CA VAL A 181 -12.48 11.25 5.57
C VAL A 181 -11.26 11.94 5.02
N ARG A 182 -10.19 11.17 4.78
CA ARG A 182 -8.97 11.71 4.20
C ARG A 182 -8.31 10.72 3.27
N LEU A 183 -7.89 11.20 2.11
CA LEU A 183 -7.08 10.45 1.16
C LEU A 183 -5.61 10.58 1.49
N PHE A 184 -4.91 9.45 1.42
CA PHE A 184 -3.47 9.35 1.55
C PHE A 184 -2.92 8.57 0.35
N SER A 185 -1.74 8.97 -0.11
CA SER A 185 -0.98 8.26 -1.14
C SER A 185 -0.30 7.04 -0.51
N ALA A 186 -0.64 5.86 -1.02
CA ALA A 186 -0.13 4.58 -0.52
C ALA A 186 1.40 4.46 -0.69
N GLU A 187 1.95 5.12 -1.70
CA GLU A 187 3.39 5.15 -2.01
C GLU A 187 4.22 5.70 -0.85
N LYS A 188 3.68 6.65 -0.08
CA LYS A 188 4.39 7.18 1.08
C LYS A 188 4.61 6.11 2.16
N PHE A 189 3.67 5.18 2.32
CA PHE A 189 3.80 4.05 3.26
C PHE A 189 4.63 2.91 2.67
N ALA A 190 4.66 2.80 1.35
CA ALA A 190 5.44 1.82 0.62
C ALA A 190 6.87 2.29 0.28
N SER A 191 7.31 3.43 0.82
CA SER A 191 8.61 4.04 0.53
C SER A 191 9.75 3.30 1.22
N HIS A 192 10.87 3.11 0.50
CA HIS A 192 12.10 2.60 1.07
C HIS A 192 12.82 3.56 2.01
N ASP A 193 12.39 4.82 2.08
CA ASP A 193 12.92 5.81 3.00
C ASP A 193 12.09 5.81 4.30
N PRO A 194 12.67 5.40 5.44
CA PRO A 194 11.95 5.44 6.72
C PRO A 194 11.48 6.85 7.10
N VAL A 195 12.13 7.91 6.59
CA VAL A 195 11.70 9.30 6.83
C VAL A 195 10.35 9.58 6.17
N GLU A 196 10.14 9.09 4.94
CA GLU A 196 8.87 9.24 4.24
C GLU A 196 7.75 8.42 4.90
N VAL A 197 8.06 7.18 5.29
CA VAL A 197 7.10 6.32 6.02
C VAL A 197 6.72 6.95 7.36
N LYS A 198 7.70 7.48 8.10
CA LYS A 198 7.46 8.23 9.34
C LYS A 198 6.55 9.43 9.11
N ALA A 199 6.84 10.26 8.10
CA ALA A 199 6.01 11.40 7.77
C ALA A 199 4.56 10.99 7.43
N ALA A 200 4.39 9.89 6.69
CA ALA A 200 3.07 9.33 6.36
C ALA A 200 2.31 8.87 7.62
N CYS A 201 2.97 8.12 8.51
CA CYS A 201 2.42 7.70 9.79
C CYS A 201 2.04 8.90 10.68
N SER A 202 2.87 9.94 10.73
CA SER A 202 2.56 11.17 11.46
C SER A 202 1.37 11.93 10.86
N GLU A 203 1.23 11.96 9.54
CA GLU A 203 0.05 12.53 8.87
C GLU A 203 -1.24 11.78 9.26
N VAL A 204 -1.19 10.44 9.28
CA VAL A 204 -2.33 9.59 9.72
C VAL A 204 -2.62 9.82 11.20
N ALA A 205 -1.62 9.74 12.08
CA ALA A 205 -1.81 9.89 13.52
C ALA A 205 -2.42 11.26 13.89
N ARG A 206 -2.01 12.33 13.19
CA ARG A 206 -2.60 13.67 13.36
C ARG A 206 -4.07 13.70 12.92
N PHE A 207 -4.39 13.10 11.77
CA PHE A 207 -5.78 13.00 11.29
C PHE A 207 -6.66 12.18 12.24
N LEU A 208 -6.08 11.15 12.87
CA LEU A 208 -6.74 10.30 13.85
C LEU A 208 -6.73 10.87 15.28
N GLU A 209 -6.23 12.10 15.45
CA GLU A 209 -6.18 12.80 16.74
C GLU A 209 -5.54 11.93 17.85
N MET A 210 -4.46 11.23 17.51
CA MET A 210 -3.73 10.39 18.45
C MET A 210 -2.88 11.25 19.39
N PRO A 211 -2.90 10.98 20.72
CA PRO A 211 -2.09 11.74 21.67
C PRO A 211 -0.60 11.33 21.57
N SER A 212 0.29 12.32 21.51
CA SER A 212 1.76 12.16 21.58
C SER A 212 2.35 11.02 20.73
N PRO A 213 2.06 10.94 19.41
CA PRO A 213 2.35 9.74 18.63
C PRO A 213 3.81 9.61 18.20
N ASP A 214 4.65 10.66 18.36
CA ASP A 214 5.95 10.75 17.71
C ASP A 214 6.93 9.64 18.13
N GLU A 215 7.02 9.34 19.43
CA GLU A 215 7.92 8.31 19.94
C GLU A 215 7.46 6.89 19.54
N ALA A 216 6.15 6.65 19.58
CA ALA A 216 5.55 5.40 19.15
C ALA A 216 5.72 5.18 17.63
N ILE A 217 5.55 6.24 16.82
CA ILE A 217 5.80 6.20 15.38
C ILE A 217 7.27 5.90 15.08
N GLU A 218 8.20 6.53 15.80
CA GLU A 218 9.64 6.27 15.60
C GLU A 218 9.97 4.79 15.83
N ARG A 219 9.49 4.21 16.94
CA ARG A 219 9.67 2.78 17.23
C ARG A 219 9.03 1.90 16.18
N LEU A 220 7.78 2.19 15.81
CA LEU A 220 7.02 1.43 14.83
C LEU A 220 7.69 1.43 13.45
N VAL A 221 8.16 2.60 12.98
CA VAL A 221 8.87 2.72 11.72
C VAL A 221 10.19 1.97 11.79
N SER A 222 10.98 2.14 12.86
CA SER A 222 12.21 1.37 13.06
C SER A 222 11.98 -0.14 12.98
N ALA A 223 10.93 -0.65 13.64
CA ALA A 223 10.55 -2.05 13.61
C ALA A 223 10.11 -2.52 12.21
N THR A 224 9.38 -1.68 11.46
CA THR A 224 8.94 -1.96 10.07
C THR A 224 10.13 -2.26 9.15
N PHE A 225 11.26 -1.59 9.36
CA PHE A 225 12.48 -1.75 8.57
C PHE A 225 13.46 -2.79 9.13
N THR A 226 13.13 -3.38 10.29
CA THR A 226 13.95 -4.38 10.97
C THR A 226 13.23 -5.73 10.95
N ARG A 227 13.48 -6.54 9.92
CA ARG A 227 12.85 -7.86 9.77
C ARG A 227 13.39 -8.83 10.85
N PRO A 228 12.52 -9.42 11.70
CA PRO A 228 12.96 -10.42 12.66
C PRO A 228 13.19 -11.79 12.00
N ALA A 229 13.92 -12.68 12.68
CA ALA A 229 14.30 -13.99 12.14
C ALA A 229 13.10 -14.92 11.91
N ASP A 230 12.07 -14.79 12.74
CA ASP A 230 10.81 -15.54 12.74
C ASP A 230 9.71 -14.90 11.86
N ALA A 231 10.03 -13.85 11.10
CA ALA A 231 9.06 -13.11 10.29
C ALA A 231 8.22 -14.01 9.36
N ALA A 232 8.80 -15.10 8.82
CA ALA A 232 8.08 -16.03 7.96
C ALA A 232 6.97 -16.78 8.72
N GLU A 233 7.23 -17.18 9.96
CA GLU A 233 6.24 -17.86 10.81
C GLU A 233 5.12 -16.89 11.22
N ALA A 234 5.49 -15.68 11.65
CA ALA A 234 4.53 -14.64 12.01
C ALA A 234 3.58 -14.31 10.83
N LEU A 235 4.12 -14.17 9.62
CA LEU A 235 3.32 -13.85 8.43
C LEU A 235 2.51 -15.04 7.89
N ALA A 236 2.92 -16.29 8.14
CA ALA A 236 2.17 -17.46 7.70
C ALA A 236 0.79 -17.56 8.38
N LYS A 237 0.67 -17.01 9.60
CA LYS A 237 -0.56 -17.04 10.41
C LYS A 237 -1.61 -16.04 9.95
N ASP A 238 -1.21 -15.01 9.19
CA ASP A 238 -2.10 -14.00 8.62
C ASP A 238 -3.08 -14.57 7.57
N CYS A 239 -3.02 -15.87 7.26
CA CYS A 239 -3.79 -16.53 6.20
C CYS A 239 -3.61 -15.87 4.81
N LEU A 240 -2.51 -15.13 4.63
CA LEU A 240 -2.12 -14.53 3.36
C LEU A 240 -1.07 -15.45 2.71
N GLN A 241 -1.34 -15.90 1.49
CA GLN A 241 -0.35 -16.67 0.72
C GLN A 241 0.94 -15.85 0.59
N PRO A 242 2.12 -16.34 0.97
CA PRO A 242 3.38 -15.60 0.88
C PRO A 242 3.56 -14.99 -0.52
N HIS A 243 4.05 -13.74 -0.57
CA HIS A 243 4.33 -13.05 -1.84
C HIS A 243 5.82 -12.73 -1.92
N GLU A 244 6.40 -12.73 -3.12
CA GLU A 244 7.83 -12.43 -3.31
C GLU A 244 8.23 -11.06 -2.72
N ALA A 245 7.32 -10.09 -2.76
CA ALA A 245 7.52 -8.78 -2.14
C ALA A 245 7.70 -8.83 -0.61
N MET A 246 7.31 -9.92 0.05
CA MET A 246 7.56 -10.17 1.48
C MET A 246 8.83 -11.01 1.71
N ASN A 247 9.60 -11.35 0.68
CA ASN A 247 10.84 -12.11 0.80
C ASN A 247 12.04 -11.15 0.85
N GLY A 248 12.78 -11.14 1.97
CA GLY A 248 14.10 -10.49 2.06
C GLY A 248 14.14 -8.97 2.23
N GLY A 249 13.05 -8.32 2.63
CA GLY A 249 12.96 -6.86 2.75
C GLY A 249 12.25 -6.33 4.00
N PRO A 250 12.07 -4.99 4.10
CA PRO A 250 11.18 -4.36 5.08
C PRO A 250 9.74 -4.87 4.89
N LEU A 251 8.89 -4.70 5.91
CA LEU A 251 7.50 -5.22 5.87
C LEU A 251 6.65 -4.60 4.76
N ILE A 252 7.06 -3.47 4.20
CA ILE A 252 6.32 -2.69 3.22
C ILE A 252 6.40 -3.29 1.81
N GLU A 253 5.30 -3.19 1.07
CA GLU A 253 5.21 -3.66 -0.31
C GLU A 253 6.11 -2.84 -1.25
N LEU A 254 6.95 -3.51 -2.05
CA LEU A 254 7.84 -2.80 -2.97
C LEU A 254 7.10 -2.36 -4.23
N VAL A 255 7.08 -1.05 -4.48
CA VAL A 255 6.38 -0.46 -5.64
C VAL A 255 7.19 -0.67 -6.95
N GLY A 256 8.52 -0.56 -6.90
CA GLY A 256 9.39 -0.48 -8.08
C GLY A 256 9.24 -1.62 -9.11
N PRO A 257 9.58 -2.88 -8.76
CA PRO A 257 9.53 -4.00 -9.72
C PRO A 257 8.13 -4.21 -10.33
N ARG A 258 7.08 -3.89 -9.57
CA ARG A 258 5.69 -4.02 -10.02
C ARG A 258 5.30 -2.98 -11.05
N LEU A 259 5.82 -1.76 -10.91
CA LEU A 259 5.62 -0.71 -11.90
C LEU A 259 6.36 -1.04 -13.21
N GLU A 260 7.53 -1.66 -13.13
CA GLU A 260 8.30 -2.11 -14.31
C GLU A 260 7.53 -3.20 -15.07
N ALA A 261 7.10 -4.27 -14.39
CA ALA A 261 6.30 -5.33 -15.00
C ALA A 261 4.98 -4.81 -15.60
N PHE A 262 4.30 -3.89 -14.91
CA PHE A 262 3.10 -3.25 -15.44
C PHE A 262 3.40 -2.44 -16.70
N GLN A 263 4.48 -1.65 -16.70
CA GLN A 263 4.85 -0.81 -17.83
C GLN A 263 5.22 -1.65 -19.05
N GLU A 264 5.91 -2.77 -18.86
CA GLU A 264 6.19 -3.75 -19.90
C GLU A 264 4.92 -4.39 -20.46
N GLY A 265 3.98 -4.76 -19.59
CA GLY A 265 2.68 -5.28 -20.03
C GLY A 265 1.88 -4.23 -20.82
N LEU A 266 1.89 -2.98 -20.37
CA LEU A 266 1.18 -1.89 -21.04
C LEU A 266 1.76 -1.55 -22.42
N MET A 267 3.03 -1.85 -22.68
CA MET A 267 3.64 -1.70 -24.02
C MET A 267 3.24 -2.82 -24.99
N GLN A 268 2.64 -3.91 -24.50
CA GLN A 268 2.26 -5.08 -25.29
C GLN A 268 0.77 -5.13 -25.63
N VAL A 269 -0.07 -4.30 -24.98
CA VAL A 269 -1.50 -4.22 -25.28
C VAL A 269 -1.78 -3.33 -26.50
N SER A 270 -3.01 -3.38 -27.00
CA SER A 270 -3.46 -2.54 -28.12
C SER A 270 -3.52 -1.05 -27.76
N ASP A 271 -3.43 -0.19 -28.78
CA ASP A 271 -3.58 1.26 -28.62
C ASP A 271 -4.91 1.64 -27.96
N GLN A 272 -5.98 0.88 -28.24
CA GLN A 272 -7.29 1.08 -27.62
C GLN A 272 -7.25 0.93 -26.10
N VAL A 273 -6.58 -0.11 -25.59
CA VAL A 273 -6.44 -0.35 -24.15
C VAL A 273 -5.57 0.73 -23.50
N LEU A 274 -4.49 1.12 -24.18
CA LEU A 274 -3.60 2.19 -23.74
C LEU A 274 -4.32 3.56 -23.68
N ASP A 275 -5.12 3.89 -24.69
CA ASP A 275 -5.90 5.12 -24.73
C ASP A 275 -7.01 5.12 -23.68
N LYS A 276 -7.62 3.96 -23.41
CA LYS A 276 -8.57 3.82 -22.30
C LYS A 276 -7.89 4.08 -20.96
N PHE A 277 -6.70 3.55 -20.72
CA PHE A 277 -5.92 3.84 -19.51
C PHE A 277 -5.58 5.33 -19.39
N ARG A 278 -5.14 5.97 -20.47
CA ARG A 278 -4.86 7.41 -20.53
C ARG A 278 -6.10 8.26 -20.26
N MET A 279 -7.25 7.88 -20.82
CA MET A 279 -8.54 8.54 -20.57
C MET A 279 -8.95 8.44 -19.10
N LEU A 280 -8.80 7.27 -18.48
CA LEU A 280 -9.10 7.09 -17.05
C LEU A 280 -8.19 7.95 -16.17
N LEU A 281 -6.89 8.03 -16.49
CA LEU A 281 -5.95 8.97 -15.86
C LEU A 281 -6.31 10.45 -16.13
N GLY A 282 -6.84 10.74 -17.32
CA GLY A 282 -7.65 11.92 -17.68
C GLY A 282 -8.44 12.46 -16.51
N ASN A 283 -9.41 11.65 -16.12
CA ASN A 283 -10.40 11.97 -15.11
C ASN A 283 -9.81 12.19 -13.71
N TRP A 284 -8.69 11.54 -13.38
CA TRP A 284 -8.00 11.78 -12.10
C TRP A 284 -7.21 13.09 -12.12
N ALA A 285 -6.56 13.43 -13.23
CA ALA A 285 -5.82 14.67 -13.35
C ALA A 285 -6.73 15.90 -13.24
N GLU A 286 -7.97 15.77 -13.70
CA GLU A 286 -9.02 16.78 -13.61
C GLU A 286 -9.76 16.75 -12.26
N SER A 287 -9.40 15.85 -11.35
CA SER A 287 -10.02 15.79 -10.03
C SER A 287 -9.71 17.05 -9.22
N SER A 288 -10.73 17.58 -8.55
CA SER A 288 -10.58 18.67 -7.58
C SER A 288 -9.78 18.26 -6.34
N HIS A 289 -9.62 16.96 -6.07
CA HIS A 289 -8.86 16.49 -4.92
C HIS A 289 -7.35 16.42 -5.24
N PRO A 290 -6.48 17.16 -4.52
CA PRO A 290 -5.05 17.29 -4.88
C PRO A 290 -4.27 15.97 -4.92
N CYS A 291 -4.67 14.98 -4.13
CA CYS A 291 -4.02 13.66 -4.12
C CYS A 291 -4.17 12.94 -5.46
N LEU A 292 -5.38 12.90 -6.04
CA LEU A 292 -5.63 12.20 -7.31
C LEU A 292 -4.97 12.94 -8.48
N ALA A 293 -5.09 14.27 -8.51
CA ALA A 293 -4.47 15.10 -9.54
C ALA A 293 -2.94 14.90 -9.57
N ARG A 294 -2.32 14.87 -8.38
CA ARG A 294 -0.87 14.62 -8.25
C ARG A 294 -0.49 13.22 -8.73
N LEU A 295 -1.23 12.19 -8.33
CA LEU A 295 -0.96 10.81 -8.77
C LEU A 295 -1.07 10.69 -10.29
N ALA A 296 -2.11 11.25 -10.89
CA ALA A 296 -2.31 11.22 -12.34
C ALA A 296 -1.19 11.96 -13.09
N GLU A 297 -0.77 13.13 -12.61
CA GLU A 297 0.33 13.89 -13.20
C GLU A 297 1.65 13.12 -13.12
N VAL A 298 1.91 12.50 -11.98
CA VAL A 298 3.09 11.66 -11.77
C VAL A 298 3.11 10.46 -12.72
N VAL A 299 1.96 9.83 -12.98
CA VAL A 299 1.85 8.73 -13.95
C VAL A 299 2.00 9.21 -15.39
N ARG A 300 1.41 10.36 -15.74
CA ARG A 300 1.47 10.95 -17.10
C ARG A 300 2.87 11.35 -17.52
N ARG A 301 3.69 11.84 -16.57
CA ARG A 301 5.12 12.11 -16.81
C ARG A 301 5.94 10.86 -17.09
N GLY A 302 5.33 9.67 -17.06
CA GLY A 302 5.98 8.40 -17.31
C GLY A 302 6.86 7.96 -16.14
N GLY A 303 8.09 7.55 -16.42
CA GLY A 303 9.05 7.00 -15.46
C GLY A 303 9.53 7.96 -14.35
N GLY A 304 8.79 9.02 -14.05
CA GLY A 304 9.01 9.90 -12.90
C GLY A 304 8.40 9.36 -11.59
N SER A 305 7.43 8.43 -11.65
CA SER A 305 6.94 7.69 -10.45
C SER A 305 7.68 6.39 -10.20
N LEU A 306 8.23 5.79 -11.26
CA LEU A 306 9.34 4.87 -11.10
C LEU A 306 10.39 5.71 -10.39
N MET A 307 10.64 5.45 -9.09
CA MET A 307 11.92 5.81 -8.49
C MET A 307 12.95 5.58 -9.59
N PRO A 308 13.69 6.62 -10.06
CA PRO A 308 14.53 6.50 -11.25
C PRO A 308 15.24 5.16 -11.13
N ALA A 309 15.19 4.26 -12.11
CA ALA A 309 15.69 2.88 -11.96
C ALA A 309 17.18 2.78 -11.52
N ARG A 310 17.84 3.93 -11.35
CA ARG A 310 19.12 4.12 -10.66
C ARG A 310 19.02 4.13 -9.12
N LEU A 311 17.82 4.18 -8.54
CA LEU A 311 17.48 4.21 -7.10
C LEU A 311 16.60 3.03 -6.67
N SER A 312 15.98 2.27 -7.59
CA SER A 312 15.74 0.86 -7.31
C SER A 312 17.13 0.26 -7.05
N ARG A 313 17.28 -0.27 -5.83
CA ARG A 313 18.57 -0.52 -5.20
C ARG A 313 19.49 -1.32 -6.14
N PRO A 314 20.82 -1.25 -5.94
CA PRO A 314 21.64 -2.39 -6.29
C PRO A 314 20.95 -3.68 -5.85
N LEU A 315 20.86 -4.67 -6.74
CA LEU A 315 20.50 -6.02 -6.31
C LEU A 315 21.42 -6.35 -5.11
N LYS A 316 20.86 -6.82 -4.00
CA LYS A 316 21.61 -7.10 -2.77
C LYS A 316 21.18 -8.45 -2.21
N GLY A 317 22.07 -9.07 -1.45
CA GLY A 317 21.89 -10.44 -0.96
C GLY A 317 22.89 -11.38 -1.60
N GLU A 318 22.98 -12.59 -1.04
CA GLU A 318 23.94 -13.61 -1.47
C GLU A 318 23.73 -14.01 -2.94
N SER A 319 22.48 -14.21 -3.37
CA SER A 319 22.15 -14.54 -4.75
C SER A 319 22.64 -13.46 -5.74
N ALA A 320 22.30 -12.20 -5.50
CA ALA A 320 22.74 -11.07 -6.32
C ALA A 320 24.27 -10.87 -6.29
N HIS A 321 24.91 -11.22 -5.18
CA HIS A 321 26.36 -11.15 -5.04
C HIS A 321 27.07 -12.24 -5.84
N VAL A 322 26.61 -13.49 -5.71
CA VAL A 322 27.11 -14.63 -6.48
C VAL A 322 26.92 -14.42 -7.99
N ALA A 323 25.80 -13.82 -8.40
CA ALA A 323 25.54 -13.47 -9.79
C ALA A 323 26.36 -12.27 -10.31
N GLY A 324 27.05 -11.52 -9.43
CA GLY A 324 27.81 -10.32 -9.81
C GLY A 324 26.95 -9.09 -10.16
N GLU A 325 25.65 -9.15 -9.90
CA GLU A 325 24.69 -8.10 -10.25
C GLU A 325 24.54 -7.04 -9.13
N CYS A 326 25.09 -7.33 -7.97
CA CYS A 326 25.05 -6.39 -6.85
C CYS A 326 25.98 -5.18 -7.04
N ARG A 327 25.64 -4.04 -6.42
CA ARG A 327 26.56 -2.89 -6.33
C ARG A 327 27.14 -2.79 -4.93
N PRO A 328 28.47 -2.66 -4.80
CA PRO A 328 29.12 -2.60 -3.51
C PRO A 328 28.84 -1.29 -2.77
N CYS A 329 28.74 -1.37 -1.44
CA CYS A 329 28.66 -0.21 -0.57
C CYS A 329 30.03 0.48 -0.49
N VAL A 330 30.19 1.59 -1.19
CA VAL A 330 31.45 2.37 -1.20
C VAL A 330 31.84 2.85 0.22
N PHE A 331 30.86 3.10 1.09
CA PHE A 331 31.11 3.48 2.48
C PHE A 331 31.59 2.30 3.33
N HIS A 332 31.05 1.10 3.12
CA HIS A 332 31.44 -0.11 3.84
C HIS A 332 32.84 -0.56 3.42
N LEU A 333 33.14 -0.53 2.12
CA LEU A 333 34.49 -0.79 1.59
C LEU A 333 35.58 0.12 2.17
N ARG A 334 35.18 1.25 2.78
CA ARG A 334 36.05 2.22 3.45
C ARG A 334 35.98 2.19 4.97
N GLY A 335 35.18 1.29 5.55
CA GLY A 335 35.00 1.17 7.01
C GLY A 335 34.23 2.33 7.65
N ILE A 336 33.42 3.08 6.88
CA ILE A 336 32.69 4.26 7.36
C ILE A 336 31.16 4.17 7.19
N CYS A 337 30.65 3.02 6.73
CA CYS A 337 29.20 2.81 6.67
C CYS A 337 28.66 2.60 8.09
N LYS A 338 27.66 3.42 8.47
CA LYS A 338 26.98 3.30 9.77
C LYS A 338 25.85 2.27 9.76
N ASN A 339 25.44 1.79 8.58
CA ASN A 339 24.37 0.81 8.45
C ASN A 339 24.94 -0.60 8.49
N THR A 340 24.20 -1.54 9.08
CA THR A 340 24.50 -2.97 9.00
C THR A 340 24.33 -3.48 7.56
N ALA A 341 24.89 -4.65 7.24
CA ALA A 341 24.73 -5.27 5.93
C ALA A 341 23.26 -5.47 5.52
N SER A 342 22.39 -5.79 6.50
CA SER A 342 20.95 -5.95 6.28
C SER A 342 20.24 -4.62 6.00
N MET A 343 20.66 -3.51 6.62
CA MET A 343 20.02 -2.20 6.50
C MET A 343 20.57 -1.35 5.36
N CYS A 344 21.81 -1.58 4.93
CA CYS A 344 22.38 -0.83 3.81
C CYS A 344 21.67 -1.18 2.49
N ALA A 345 21.46 -0.19 1.64
CA ALA A 345 20.90 -0.38 0.30
C ALA A 345 21.91 -1.03 -0.68
N TYR A 346 23.18 -1.10 -0.30
CA TYR A 346 24.29 -1.59 -1.13
C TYR A 346 24.91 -2.84 -0.51
N CYS A 347 25.55 -3.66 -1.34
CA CYS A 347 26.13 -4.92 -0.91
C CYS A 347 27.33 -4.71 0.03
N HIS A 348 27.34 -5.45 1.14
CA HIS A 348 28.45 -5.51 2.11
C HIS A 348 29.22 -6.83 2.04
N ALA A 349 28.88 -7.73 1.10
CA ALA A 349 29.57 -9.00 0.97
C ALA A 349 31.05 -8.80 0.61
N GLU A 350 31.87 -9.76 1.03
CA GLU A 350 33.31 -9.79 0.73
C GLU A 350 33.56 -9.96 -0.77
N GLY A 351 34.81 -9.81 -1.24
CA GLY A 351 35.15 -9.97 -2.66
C GLY A 351 34.90 -8.75 -3.54
N HIS A 352 34.24 -7.70 -3.02
CA HIS A 352 34.14 -6.43 -3.74
C HIS A 352 35.44 -5.63 -3.72
N ALA A 353 35.96 -5.31 -4.91
CA ALA A 353 37.14 -4.46 -5.05
C ALA A 353 36.86 -3.01 -4.63
N ARG A 354 37.82 -2.39 -3.91
CA ARG A 354 37.76 -0.95 -3.59
C ARG A 354 37.76 -0.13 -4.89
N THR A 355 36.62 0.44 -5.23
CA THR A 355 36.53 1.37 -6.37
C THR A 355 37.40 2.60 -6.11
N LYS A 356 38.36 2.87 -7.01
CA LYS A 356 39.15 4.11 -6.95
C LYS A 356 38.20 5.30 -7.12
N ARG A 357 38.26 6.25 -6.18
CA ARG A 357 37.47 7.49 -6.27
C ARG A 357 37.85 8.23 -7.54
N ALA A 358 36.87 8.61 -8.35
CA ALA A 358 37.13 9.50 -9.47
C ALA A 358 37.85 10.78 -8.98
N SER A 359 38.87 11.20 -9.72
CA SER A 359 39.66 12.39 -9.39
C SER A 359 38.75 13.62 -9.20
N ARG A 360 39.21 14.60 -8.41
CA ARG A 360 38.45 15.85 -8.17
C ARG A 360 38.04 16.50 -9.49
N ALA A 361 38.96 16.55 -10.47
CA ALA A 361 38.70 17.06 -11.81
C ALA A 361 37.54 16.34 -12.52
N LYS A 362 37.53 14.99 -12.54
CA LYS A 362 36.42 14.21 -13.13
C LYS A 362 35.08 14.45 -12.40
N ARG A 363 35.10 14.68 -11.09
CA ARG A 363 33.88 14.98 -10.32
C ARG A 363 33.35 16.39 -10.61
N VAL A 364 34.22 17.37 -10.78
CA VAL A 364 33.85 18.75 -11.15
C VAL A 364 33.28 18.76 -12.57
N ALA A 365 33.94 18.09 -13.53
CA ALA A 365 33.46 17.98 -14.90
C ALA A 365 32.11 17.24 -15.04
N ARG A 366 31.80 16.29 -14.14
CA ARG A 366 30.48 15.65 -14.08
C ARG A 366 29.40 16.57 -13.54
N ARG A 367 29.73 17.47 -12.60
CA ARG A 367 28.76 18.43 -12.05
C ARG A 367 28.39 19.50 -13.07
N SER A 368 29.32 19.94 -13.91
CA SER A 368 29.04 20.94 -14.94
C SER A 368 28.16 20.42 -16.08
N ARG A 369 28.16 19.11 -16.37
CA ARG A 369 27.32 18.48 -17.41
C ARG A 369 25.84 18.28 -17.04
N VAL A 370 25.47 18.46 -15.77
CA VAL A 370 24.08 18.28 -15.32
C VAL A 370 23.25 19.57 -15.48
N TYR A 371 23.92 20.71 -15.74
CA TYR A 371 23.30 22.04 -15.85
C TYR A 371 23.40 22.65 -17.26
N THR A 372 23.80 21.84 -18.24
CA THR A 372 23.72 22.11 -19.69
C THR A 372 22.81 21.06 -20.28
#